data_AF-A0A6G3LNK7-F1
#
_entry.id   AF-A0A6G3LNK7-F1
#
_cell.length_a   1.000
_cell.length_b   1.000
_cell.length_c   1.000
_cell.angle_alpha   90.00
_cell.angle_beta   90.00
_cell.angle_gamma   90.00
#
_symmetry.space_group_name_H-M   'P 1'
#
loop_
_entity.id
_entity.type
_entity.pdbx_description
1 polymer ?
#
loop_
_entity_poly.entity_id
_entity_poly.type
_entity_poly.pdbx_seq_one_letter_code
_entity_poly.pdbx_strand_id
1 'polypeptide(L)'
;MCSILFGSYARGDFNEWSDIDVLIVAEEVPRSPLERLGLLEECLWVAPRVEPVVVSLEEFLKFWERNPAIIDAVHSGVVLLDNIGLKDYLSEMRRASF
;
A
#
# COMPACT_ATOMS: atom_id res chain seq x y z
N MET A 1 6.55 8.41 -4.01
CA MET A 1 5.46 7.54 -3.56
C MET A 1 5.07 6.47 -4.57
N CYS A 2 4.85 5.26 -4.08
CA CYS A 2 4.16 4.19 -4.79
C CYS A 2 2.82 3.94 -4.09
N SER A 3 1.76 3.71 -4.87
CA SER A 3 0.45 3.31 -4.35
C SER A 3 -0.02 2.03 -5.01
N ILE A 4 -0.47 1.07 -4.20
CA ILE A 4 -0.84 -0.26 -4.63
C ILE A 4 -2.23 -0.56 -4.09
N LEU A 5 -3.18 -0.86 -4.99
CA LEU A 5 -4.46 -1.44 -4.62
C LEU A 5 -4.21 -2.89 -4.21
N PHE A 6 -4.72 -3.31 -3.06
CA PHE A 6 -4.61 -4.69 -2.60
C PHE A 6 -5.96 -5.21 -2.10
N GLY A 7 -5.96 -6.37 -1.45
CA GLY A 7 -7.18 -6.94 -0.91
C GLY A 7 -8.14 -7.40 -1.99
N SER A 8 -9.43 -7.37 -1.65
CA SER A 8 -10.46 -8.01 -2.45
C SER A 8 -10.70 -7.36 -3.82
N TYR A 9 -10.52 -6.04 -3.90
CA TYR A 9 -10.61 -5.31 -5.16
C TYR A 9 -9.45 -5.64 -6.11
N ALA A 10 -8.24 -5.86 -5.60
CA ALA A 10 -7.11 -6.29 -6.41
C ALA A 10 -7.27 -7.73 -6.92
N ARG A 11 -7.82 -8.63 -6.09
CA ARG A 11 -8.05 -10.04 -6.45
C ARG A 11 -9.30 -10.26 -7.31
N GLY A 12 -10.23 -9.30 -7.33
CA GLY A 12 -11.50 -9.40 -8.04
C GLY A 12 -12.56 -10.24 -7.31
N ASP A 13 -12.37 -10.50 -6.02
CA ASP A 13 -13.30 -11.26 -5.15
C ASP A 13 -14.07 -10.38 -4.15
N PHE A 14 -14.14 -9.06 -4.42
CA PHE A 14 -14.85 -8.08 -3.60
C PHE A 14 -16.38 -8.26 -3.63
N ASN A 15 -17.03 -7.71 -2.60
CA ASN A 15 -18.49 -7.61 -2.52
C ASN A 15 -18.94 -6.20 -2.13
N GLU A 16 -20.25 -5.98 -2.00
CA GLU A 16 -20.84 -4.65 -1.70
C GLU A 16 -20.43 -4.06 -0.33
N TRP A 17 -19.90 -4.89 0.56
CA TRP A 17 -19.41 -4.53 1.90
C TRP A 17 -17.88 -4.44 1.97
N SER A 18 -17.18 -4.70 0.86
CA SER A 18 -15.72 -4.60 0.81
C SER A 18 -15.27 -3.14 0.81
N ASP A 19 -14.26 -2.87 1.62
CA ASP A 19 -13.44 -1.66 1.57
C ASP A 19 -12.42 -1.73 0.42
N ILE A 20 -11.90 -0.58 0.02
CA ILE A 20 -10.89 -0.40 -1.03
C ILE A 20 -9.54 -0.19 -0.35
N ASP A 21 -8.80 -1.28 -0.19
CA ASP A 21 -7.51 -1.30 0.49
C ASP A 21 -6.39 -0.70 -0.39
N VAL A 22 -5.72 0.36 0.07
CA VAL A 22 -4.64 1.02 -0.69
C VAL A 22 -3.38 1.15 0.16
N LEU A 23 -2.31 0.48 -0.24
CA LEU A 23 -0.99 0.68 0.35
C LEU A 23 -0.34 1.91 -0.28
N ILE A 24 0.13 2.85 0.54
CA ILE A 24 0.89 4.03 0.12
C ILE A 24 2.28 3.95 0.75
N VAL A 25 3.31 3.86 -0.10
CA VAL A 25 4.71 3.89 0.30
C VAL A 25 5.33 5.20 -0.16
N ALA A 26 5.83 6.01 0.77
CA ALA A 26 6.46 7.30 0.45
C ALA A 26 7.73 7.54 1.26
N GLU A 27 8.67 8.34 0.74
CA GLU A 27 9.95 8.60 1.41
C GLU A 27 9.77 9.35 2.73
N GLU A 28 8.94 10.39 2.71
CA GLU A 28 8.68 11.26 3.85
C GLU A 28 7.22 11.16 4.26
N VAL A 29 6.97 10.50 5.40
CA VAL A 29 5.67 10.47 6.06
C VAL A 29 5.84 10.78 7.54
N PRO A 30 4.84 11.40 8.20
CA PRO A 30 4.88 11.61 9.64
C PRO A 30 5.14 10.31 10.40
N ARG A 31 5.79 10.38 11.57
CA ARG A 31 6.05 9.17 12.38
C ARG A 31 4.77 8.64 13.04
N SER A 32 3.85 9.52 13.39
CA SER A 32 2.59 9.15 14.03
C SER A 32 1.59 8.62 13.00
N PRO A 33 1.01 7.42 13.19
CA PRO A 33 -0.08 6.93 12.35
C PRO A 33 -1.27 7.88 12.28
N LEU A 34 -1.58 8.57 13.39
CA LEU A 34 -2.65 9.56 13.44
C LEU A 34 -2.34 10.79 12.56
N GLU A 35 -1.09 11.26 12.56
CA GLU A 35 -0.69 12.37 11.69
C GLU A 35 -0.75 11.96 10.22
N ARG A 36 -0.39 10.72 9.88
CA ARG A 36 -0.54 10.19 8.51
C ARG A 36 -2.00 10.21 8.05
N LEU A 37 -2.92 9.77 8.90
CA LEU A 37 -4.35 9.82 8.60
C LEU A 37 -4.86 11.26 8.46
N GLY A 38 -4.36 12.19 9.29
CA GLY A 38 -4.68 13.62 9.18
C GLY A 38 -4.31 14.21 7.81
N LEU A 39 -3.24 13.75 7.16
CA LEU A 39 -2.88 14.18 5.80
C LEU A 39 -3.89 13.73 4.73
N LEU A 40 -4.69 12.70 5.03
CA LEU A 40 -5.63 12.08 4.10
C LEU A 40 -7.09 12.43 4.41
N GLU A 41 -7.36 13.22 5.45
CA GLU A 41 -8.71 13.47 5.97
C GLU A 41 -9.69 13.94 4.87
N GLU A 42 -9.31 14.93 4.07
CA GLU A 42 -10.15 15.43 2.98
C GLU A 42 -10.43 14.36 1.90
N CYS A 43 -9.42 13.55 1.57
CA CYS A 43 -9.56 12.44 0.62
C CYS A 43 -10.51 11.37 1.16
N LEU A 44 -10.40 11.03 2.45
CA LEU A 44 -11.25 10.06 3.12
C LEU A 44 -12.70 10.53 3.22
N TRP A 45 -12.94 11.85 3.29
CA TRP A 45 -14.29 12.38 3.21
C TRP A 45 -14.95 12.21 1.84
N VAL A 46 -14.17 12.37 0.77
CA VAL A 46 -14.67 12.19 -0.61
C VAL A 46 -14.80 10.70 -0.97
N ALA A 47 -13.94 9.86 -0.40
CA ALA A 47 -13.89 8.42 -0.70
C ALA A 47 -13.90 7.59 0.60
N PRO A 48 -15.04 7.49 1.32
CA PRO A 48 -15.10 6.91 2.66
C PRO A 48 -14.90 5.39 2.72
N ARG A 49 -14.92 4.71 1.56
CA ARG A 49 -14.61 3.27 1.45
C ARG A 49 -13.14 2.98 1.22
N VAL A 50 -12.30 3.99 1.05
CA VAL A 50 -10.85 3.80 0.87
C VAL A 50 -10.21 3.63 2.24
N GLU A 51 -9.49 2.52 2.41
CA GLU A 51 -8.73 2.23 3.63
C GLU A 51 -7.22 2.29 3.32
N PRO A 52 -6.56 3.43 3.59
CA PRO A 52 -5.17 3.61 3.28
C PRO A 52 -4.26 3.02 4.36
N VAL A 53 -3.31 2.19 3.94
CA VAL A 53 -2.14 1.78 4.75
C VAL A 53 -0.96 2.64 4.33
N VAL A 54 -0.58 3.61 5.16
CA VAL A 54 0.54 4.52 4.85
C VAL A 54 1.80 4.09 5.58
N VAL A 55 2.87 3.80 4.85
CA VAL A 55 4.18 3.45 5.39
C VAL A 55 5.29 4.28 4.76
N SER A 56 6.36 4.52 5.50
CA SER A 56 7.56 5.10 4.91
C SER A 56 8.27 4.07 4.04
N LEU A 57 9.06 4.52 3.06
CA LEU A 57 9.92 3.64 2.27
C LEU A 57 10.88 2.86 3.17
N GLU A 58 11.41 3.49 4.22
CA GLU A 58 12.28 2.85 5.21
C GLU A 58 11.55 1.72 5.98
N GLU A 59 10.32 1.97 6.45
CA GLU A 59 9.48 0.99 7.14
C GLU A 59 9.13 -0.18 6.23
N PHE A 60 8.77 0.13 4.98
CA PHE A 60 8.47 -0.88 3.97
C PHE A 60 9.68 -1.80 3.75
N LEU A 61 10.84 -1.24 3.42
CA LEU A 61 12.05 -2.02 3.15
C LEU A 61 12.49 -2.89 4.33
N LYS A 62 12.24 -2.44 5.57
CA LYS A 62 12.61 -3.18 6.79
C LYS A 62 11.61 -4.26 7.19
N PHE A 63 10.32 -4.04 6.97
CA PHE A 63 9.29 -4.82 7.67
C PHE A 63 8.11 -5.27 6.79
N TRP A 64 8.16 -5.09 5.46
CA TRP A 64 7.04 -5.46 4.59
C TRP A 64 6.66 -6.94 4.72
N GLU A 65 7.62 -7.84 4.89
CA GLU A 65 7.41 -9.30 5.05
C GLU A 65 6.73 -9.70 6.38
N ARG A 66 6.50 -8.75 7.29
CA ARG A 66 5.92 -9.00 8.62
C ARG A 66 4.49 -8.49 8.75
N ASN A 67 4.01 -7.72 7.78
CA ASN A 67 2.68 -7.13 7.80
C ASN A 67 1.80 -7.80 6.72
N PRO A 68 0.76 -8.57 7.09
CA PRO A 68 -0.10 -9.29 6.15
C PRO A 68 -0.69 -8.41 5.04
N ALA A 69 -1.07 -7.17 5.34
CA ALA A 69 -1.62 -6.23 4.36
C ALA A 69 -0.57 -5.85 3.31
N ILE A 70 0.66 -5.58 3.76
CA ILE A 70 1.77 -5.23 2.87
C ILE A 70 2.21 -6.45 2.05
N ILE A 71 2.21 -7.65 2.66
CA ILE A 71 2.47 -8.90 1.94
C ILE A 71 1.44 -9.11 0.83
N ASP A 72 0.15 -8.97 1.12
CA ASP A 72 -0.90 -9.10 0.09
C ASP A 72 -0.73 -8.04 -1.02
N ALA A 73 -0.43 -6.79 -0.66
CA ALA A 73 -0.15 -5.74 -1.63
C ALA A 73 1.05 -6.06 -2.53
N VAL A 74 2.13 -6.61 -1.96
CA VAL A 74 3.28 -7.03 -2.76
C VAL A 74 2.89 -8.19 -3.67
N HIS A 75 2.24 -9.23 -3.15
CA HIS A 75 1.97 -10.48 -3.87
C HIS A 75 0.86 -10.37 -4.92
N SER A 76 -0.28 -9.81 -4.54
CA SER A 76 -1.52 -9.81 -5.30
C SER A 76 -1.93 -8.41 -5.77
N GLY A 77 -1.23 -7.37 -5.33
CA GLY A 77 -1.64 -5.99 -5.54
C GLY A 77 -1.50 -5.49 -6.98
N VAL A 78 -2.32 -4.50 -7.31
CA VAL A 78 -2.30 -3.76 -8.57
C VAL A 78 -1.66 -2.40 -8.33
N VAL A 79 -0.51 -2.15 -8.96
CA VAL A 79 0.18 -0.86 -8.88
C VAL A 79 -0.65 0.20 -9.58
N LEU A 80 -1.11 1.21 -8.82
CA LEU A 80 -1.88 2.34 -9.33
C LEU A 80 -0.96 3.49 -9.78
N LEU A 81 0.11 3.72 -9.01
CA LEU A 81 1.14 4.73 -9.26
C LEU A 81 2.46 4.22 -8.69
N ASP A 82 3.56 4.44 -9.40
CA ASP A 82 4.90 4.18 -8.88
C ASP A 82 5.89 5.18 -9.45
N ASN A 83 6.29 6.16 -8.65
CA ASN A 83 7.30 7.15 -9.04
C ASN A 83 8.65 6.93 -8.34
N ILE A 84 8.77 5.89 -7.51
CA ILE A 84 10.00 5.54 -6.77
C ILE A 84 10.61 4.22 -7.28
N GLY A 85 10.03 3.59 -8.30
CA GLY A 85 10.54 2.35 -8.88
C GLY A 85 10.38 1.14 -7.97
N LEU A 86 9.42 1.19 -7.03
CA LEU A 86 9.23 0.11 -6.05
C LEU A 86 8.84 -1.22 -6.71
N LYS A 87 8.10 -1.16 -7.82
CA LYS A 87 7.70 -2.35 -8.60
C LYS A 87 8.92 -3.08 -9.16
N ASP A 88 9.88 -2.34 -9.70
CA ASP A 88 11.10 -2.92 -10.29
C ASP A 88 11.94 -3.58 -9.20
N TYR A 89 12.14 -2.88 -8.07
CA TYR A 89 12.80 -3.42 -6.87
C TYR A 89 12.18 -4.74 -6.40
N LEU A 90 10.85 -4.81 -6.27
CA LEU A 90 10.14 -6.03 -5.87
C LEU A 90 10.30 -7.15 -6.91
N SER A 91 10.35 -6.80 -8.20
CA SER A 91 10.56 -7.77 -9.27
C SER A 91 11.97 -8.38 -9.25
N GLU A 92 12.98 -7.59 -8.88
CA GLU A 92 14.36 -8.05 -8.75
C GLU A 92 14.54 -8.96 -7.53
N MET A 93 13.98 -8.58 -6.38
CA MET A 93 14.01 -9.42 -5.17
C MET A 93 13.38 -10.80 -5.41
N ARG A 94 12.24 -10.84 -6.11
CA ARG A 94 11.60 -12.11 -6.46
C ARG A 94 12.46 -13.01 -7.32
N ARG A 95 13.28 -12.44 -8.21
CA ARG A 95 14.21 -13.22 -9.06
C ARG A 95 15.41 -13.75 -8.27
N ALA A 96 15.83 -13.05 -7.22
CA ALA A 96 16.98 -13.42 -6.40
C ALA A 96 16.67 -14.53 -5.38
N SER A 97 15.39 -14.77 -5.07
CA SER A 97 14.95 -15.81 -4.13
C SER A 97 14.70 -17.18 -4.77
N PHE A 98 15.13 -17.41 -6.02
CA PHE A 98 15.09 -18.69 -6.74
C PHE A 98 16.48 -19.17 -7.16
#